data_AF-A0A7C5K7U9-F1
#
_entry.id   AF-A0A7C5K7U9-F1
#
_cell.length_a   1.000
_cell.length_b   1.000
_cell.length_c   1.000
_cell.angle_alpha   90.00
_cell.angle_beta   90.00
_cell.angle_gamma   90.00
#
_symmetry.space_group_name_H-M   'P 1'
#
loop_
_entity.id
_entity.type
_entity.pdbx_description
1 polymer ?
#
loop_
_entity_poly.entity_id
_entity_poly.type
_entity_poly.pdbx_seq_one_letter_code
_entity_poly.pdbx_strand_id
1 'polypeptide(L)'
;MEVAVFDLTGEKAREIRLPLVFMEAYRPDLIKRAVLAAQANRQQPYGPHRYAGMNTSAASWGVGRGVSRVPRLTNARRAARVPQAVGGRRAHPPKPEALRGEKVNRKERRKAIASAIAATCSEELVERRGHRFAGSLPIVVVDELESLTRTSDVLDLAMKINVHDDLMRAKNGKKVRAGKGKMRGRRYKR
;
A
#
# COMPACT_ATOMS: atom_id res chain seq x y z
N MET A 1 25.36 16.81 -12.87
CA MET A 1 25.64 15.50 -12.28
C MET A 1 25.66 14.52 -13.44
N GLU A 2 26.78 13.83 -13.61
CA GLU A 2 27.00 12.83 -14.65
C GLU A 2 27.05 11.46 -14.00
N VAL A 3 26.55 10.46 -14.70
CA VAL A 3 26.40 9.09 -14.19
C VAL A 3 26.89 8.13 -15.27
N ALA A 4 27.64 7.13 -14.83
CA ALA A 4 28.10 6.05 -15.70
C ALA A 4 26.93 5.12 -16.08
N VAL A 5 26.88 4.78 -17.36
CA VAL A 5 25.98 3.80 -17.95
C VAL A 5 26.71 2.48 -18.02
N PHE A 6 26.11 1.43 -17.46
CA PHE A 6 26.64 0.09 -17.47
C PHE A 6 26.15 -0.71 -18.69
N ASP A 7 27.04 -1.50 -19.27
CA ASP A 7 26.70 -2.47 -20.30
C ASP A 7 26.14 -3.79 -19.70
N LEU A 8 25.83 -4.76 -20.57
CA LEU A 8 25.36 -6.10 -20.16
C LEU A 8 26.47 -6.94 -19.47
N THR A 9 27.73 -6.51 -19.56
CA THR A 9 28.86 -7.12 -18.87
C THR A 9 29.11 -6.51 -17.48
N GLY A 10 28.45 -5.40 -17.14
CA GLY A 10 28.61 -4.67 -15.88
C GLY A 10 29.78 -3.69 -15.88
N GLU A 11 30.37 -3.41 -17.03
CA GLU A 11 31.43 -2.44 -17.21
C GLU A 11 30.86 -1.07 -17.61
N LYS A 12 31.64 -0.02 -17.39
CA LYS A 12 31.24 1.36 -17.71
C LYS A 12 31.38 1.58 -19.22
N ALA A 13 30.26 1.74 -19.91
CA ALA A 13 30.24 2.00 -21.34
C ALA A 13 30.40 3.49 -21.68
N ARG A 14 29.62 4.36 -21.02
CA ARG A 14 29.58 5.80 -21.29
C ARG A 14 29.07 6.59 -20.09
N GLU A 15 29.28 7.90 -20.08
CA GLU A 15 28.70 8.79 -19.07
C GLU A 15 27.57 9.64 -19.67
N ILE A 16 26.50 9.85 -18.91
CA ILE A 16 25.35 10.66 -19.31
C ILE A 16 25.04 11.69 -18.23
N ARG A 17 24.67 12.90 -18.67
CA ARG A 17 24.20 13.96 -17.80
C ARG A 17 22.78 13.67 -17.30
N LEU A 18 22.59 13.66 -15.98
CA LEU A 18 21.28 13.45 -15.37
C LEU A 18 20.30 14.57 -15.70
N PRO A 19 19.02 14.24 -15.95
CA PRO A 19 17.94 15.21 -16.09
C PRO A 19 17.73 16.08 -14.84
N LEU A 20 17.13 17.26 -15.03
CA LEU A 20 16.83 18.22 -13.95
C LEU A 20 15.93 17.65 -12.84
N VAL A 21 15.15 16.60 -13.12
CA VAL A 21 14.26 15.97 -12.14
C VAL A 21 15.02 15.42 -10.93
N PHE A 22 16.27 14.98 -11.12
CA PHE A 22 17.13 14.48 -10.05
C PHE A 22 17.70 15.58 -9.14
N MET A 23 17.60 16.84 -9.55
CA MET A 23 18.03 18.01 -8.77
C MET A 23 16.89 18.66 -7.99
N GLU A 24 15.67 18.12 -8.07
CA GLU A 24 14.52 18.67 -7.34
C GLU A 24 14.72 18.52 -5.81
N ALA A 25 14.19 19.48 -5.04
CA ALA A 25 14.28 19.44 -3.59
C ALA A 25 13.53 18.22 -2.98
N TYR A 26 14.15 17.57 -2.00
CA TYR A 26 13.53 16.50 -1.23
C TYR A 26 12.41 17.04 -0.33
N ARG A 27 11.17 16.59 -0.57
CA ARG A 27 9.94 17.04 0.09
C ARG A 27 9.10 15.83 0.54
N PRO A 28 9.43 15.24 1.71
CA PRO A 28 8.73 14.05 2.21
C PRO A 28 7.26 14.31 2.54
N ASP A 29 6.89 15.56 2.82
CA ASP A 29 5.51 16.01 3.05
C ASP A 29 4.62 15.77 1.81
N LEU A 30 5.06 16.23 0.64
CA LEU A 30 4.33 16.06 -0.62
C LEU A 30 4.26 14.59 -1.04
N ILE A 31 5.37 13.85 -0.88
CA ILE A 31 5.44 12.42 -1.18
C ILE A 31 4.43 11.67 -0.31
N LYS A 32 4.42 11.92 1.02
CA LYS A 32 3.50 11.26 1.96
C LYS A 32 2.04 11.51 1.58
N ARG A 33 1.67 12.76 1.31
CA ARG A 33 0.29 13.10 0.91
C ARG A 33 -0.11 12.42 -0.39
N ALA A 34 0.75 12.41 -1.40
CA ALA A 34 0.47 11.74 -2.67
C ALA A 34 0.30 10.21 -2.51
N VAL A 35 1.13 9.58 -1.68
CA VAL A 35 1.06 8.14 -1.39
C VAL A 35 -0.21 7.79 -0.62
N LEU A 36 -0.58 8.56 0.40
CA LEU A 36 -1.81 8.34 1.18
C LEU A 36 -3.04 8.41 0.29
N ALA A 37 -3.13 9.44 -0.56
CA ALA A 37 -4.24 9.57 -1.48
C ALA A 37 -4.30 8.42 -2.50
N ALA A 38 -3.14 7.99 -3.04
CA ALA A 38 -3.08 6.84 -3.95
C ALA A 38 -3.53 5.53 -3.27
N GLN A 39 -3.17 5.33 -2.00
CA GLN A 39 -3.61 4.17 -1.22
C GLN A 39 -5.11 4.22 -0.91
N ALA A 40 -5.62 5.39 -0.55
CA ALA A 40 -7.04 5.63 -0.29
C ALA A 40 -7.88 5.33 -1.53
N ASN A 41 -7.45 5.81 -2.70
CA ASN A 41 -8.13 5.60 -3.98
C ASN A 41 -8.12 4.14 -4.48
N ARG A 42 -7.17 3.31 -4.01
CA ARG A 42 -7.15 1.87 -4.32
C ARG A 42 -8.12 1.06 -3.46
N GLN A 43 -8.63 1.63 -2.37
CA GLN A 43 -9.46 0.91 -1.42
C GLN A 43 -10.82 0.54 -2.05
N GLN A 44 -11.22 -0.73 -1.89
CA GLN A 44 -12.52 -1.21 -2.33
C GLN A 44 -13.62 -0.84 -1.31
N PRO A 45 -14.79 -0.37 -1.77
CA PRO A 45 -15.94 -0.13 -0.91
C PRO A 45 -16.31 -1.39 -0.11
N TYR A 46 -16.71 -1.21 1.14
CA TYR A 46 -17.22 -2.30 1.97
C TYR A 46 -18.29 -1.81 2.92
N GLY A 47 -19.25 -2.69 3.20
CA GLY A 47 -20.30 -2.48 4.18
C GLY A 47 -21.09 -3.77 4.42
N PRO A 48 -21.83 -3.88 5.54
CA PRO A 48 -22.76 -4.99 5.73
C PRO A 48 -24.01 -4.79 4.85
N HIS A 49 -24.82 -5.84 4.74
CA HIS A 49 -26.14 -5.74 4.12
C HIS A 49 -27.01 -4.66 4.80
N ARG A 50 -27.79 -3.90 4.03
CA ARG A 50 -28.56 -2.72 4.50
C ARG A 50 -29.46 -3.02 5.69
N TYR A 51 -30.08 -4.19 5.72
CA TYR A 51 -30.99 -4.64 6.78
C TYR A 51 -30.36 -5.65 7.76
N ALA A 52 -29.03 -5.76 7.80
CA ALA A 52 -28.34 -6.64 8.73
C ALA A 52 -28.71 -6.33 10.19
N GLY A 53 -29.21 -7.33 10.92
CA GLY A 53 -29.68 -7.19 12.30
C GLY A 53 -31.03 -6.48 12.47
N MET A 54 -31.72 -6.13 11.37
CA MET A 54 -33.04 -5.48 11.37
C MET A 54 -34.18 -6.38 10.86
N ASN A 55 -33.88 -7.45 10.13
CA ASN A 55 -34.86 -8.43 9.62
C ASN A 55 -35.46 -9.30 10.74
N THR A 56 -36.19 -8.68 11.66
CA THR A 56 -36.85 -9.33 12.80
C THR A 56 -38.20 -8.66 13.05
N SER A 57 -39.20 -9.39 13.52
CA SER A 57 -40.52 -8.86 13.92
C SER A 57 -40.53 -8.22 15.32
N ALA A 58 -39.35 -7.85 15.84
CA ALA A 58 -39.18 -7.44 17.23
C ALA A 58 -39.91 -6.13 17.58
N ALA A 59 -40.61 -6.14 18.71
CA ALA A 59 -41.34 -5.00 19.26
C ALA A 59 -41.07 -4.88 20.77
N SER A 60 -41.23 -3.68 21.33
CA SER A 60 -41.10 -3.48 22.78
C SER A 60 -42.34 -4.00 23.50
N TRP A 61 -42.19 -4.66 24.64
CA TRP A 61 -43.32 -5.12 25.45
C TRP A 61 -43.97 -4.02 26.30
N GLY A 62 -43.44 -2.79 26.26
CA GLY A 62 -43.94 -1.66 27.05
C GLY A 62 -43.44 -1.65 28.50
N VAL A 63 -44.13 -0.86 29.33
CA VAL A 63 -43.85 -0.70 30.77
C VAL A 63 -44.64 -1.72 31.62
N GLY A 64 -44.38 -1.77 32.93
CA GLY A 64 -45.18 -2.58 33.87
C GLY A 64 -44.86 -4.08 33.90
N ARG A 65 -43.77 -4.51 33.25
CA ARG A 65 -43.39 -5.93 33.14
C ARG A 65 -42.07 -6.29 33.84
N GLY A 66 -41.50 -5.38 34.65
CA GLY A 66 -40.20 -5.59 35.30
C GLY A 66 -39.02 -5.79 34.33
N VAL A 67 -39.15 -5.36 33.07
CA VAL A 67 -38.12 -5.51 32.02
C VAL A 67 -37.82 -4.18 31.34
N SER A 68 -36.60 -4.07 30.81
CA SER A 68 -36.19 -2.93 29.97
C SER A 68 -37.06 -2.81 28.71
N ARG A 69 -37.31 -1.58 28.26
CA ARG A 69 -38.13 -1.22 27.08
C ARG A 69 -37.49 -1.52 25.70
N VAL A 70 -36.46 -2.38 25.65
CA VAL A 70 -35.81 -2.77 24.39
C VAL A 70 -36.75 -3.62 23.51
N PRO A 71 -36.67 -3.51 22.17
CA PRO A 71 -37.40 -4.41 21.29
C PRO A 71 -36.99 -5.86 21.52
N ARG A 72 -37.97 -6.75 21.70
CA ARG A 72 -37.78 -8.20 21.85
C ARG A 72 -38.50 -8.94 20.72
N LEU A 73 -37.99 -10.11 20.35
CA LEU A 73 -38.65 -10.96 19.37
C LEU A 73 -40.08 -11.31 19.84
N THR A 74 -41.03 -11.38 18.92
CA THR A 74 -42.43 -11.70 19.28
C THR A 74 -42.54 -13.08 19.93
N ASN A 75 -41.73 -14.03 19.45
CA ASN A 75 -41.82 -15.43 19.83
C ASN A 75 -40.82 -15.79 20.95
N ALA A 76 -40.01 -14.84 21.42
CA ALA A 76 -38.93 -15.12 22.38
C ALA A 76 -38.61 -13.93 23.27
N ARG A 77 -38.07 -14.18 24.47
CA ARG A 77 -37.69 -13.11 25.40
C ARG A 77 -36.42 -12.34 25.00
N ARG A 78 -35.77 -12.67 23.88
CA ARG A 78 -34.47 -12.08 23.48
C ARG A 78 -34.64 -10.69 22.87
N ALA A 79 -33.76 -9.76 23.25
CA ALA A 79 -33.68 -8.44 22.63
C ALA A 79 -33.14 -8.52 21.19
N ALA A 80 -33.63 -7.66 20.30
CA ALA A 80 -33.24 -7.62 18.90
C ALA A 80 -33.24 -6.19 18.36
N ARG A 81 -32.75 -5.98 17.13
CA ARG A 81 -32.59 -4.69 16.42
C ARG A 81 -31.58 -3.71 17.03
N VAL A 82 -31.41 -3.72 18.35
CA VAL A 82 -30.57 -2.75 19.08
C VAL A 82 -29.08 -3.13 19.09
N PRO A 83 -28.15 -2.15 19.07
CA PRO A 83 -26.71 -2.41 18.97
C PRO A 83 -26.10 -3.22 20.11
N GLN A 84 -26.65 -3.08 21.32
CA GLN A 84 -26.20 -3.80 22.51
C GLN A 84 -26.66 -5.25 22.56
N ALA A 85 -27.62 -5.66 21.71
CA ALA A 85 -28.13 -7.02 21.68
C ALA A 85 -27.32 -7.89 20.72
N VAL A 86 -27.10 -9.15 21.11
CA VAL A 86 -26.49 -10.16 20.23
C VAL A 86 -27.37 -10.37 19.00
N GLY A 87 -26.79 -10.22 17.80
CA GLY A 87 -27.52 -10.30 16.53
C GLY A 87 -28.30 -9.04 16.15
N GLY A 88 -28.25 -7.99 16.98
CA GLY A 88 -28.82 -6.68 16.66
C GLY A 88 -27.99 -5.90 15.63
N ARG A 89 -28.54 -4.80 15.11
CA ARG A 89 -27.86 -3.96 14.13
C ARG A 89 -26.78 -3.11 14.82
N ARG A 90 -25.61 -2.98 14.19
CA ARG A 90 -24.60 -1.99 14.59
C ARG A 90 -25.12 -0.55 14.39
N ALA A 91 -24.93 0.33 15.38
CA ALA A 91 -25.43 1.72 15.33
C ALA A 91 -24.95 2.49 14.08
N HIS A 92 -23.64 2.53 13.87
CA HIS A 92 -22.99 3.17 12.71
C HIS A 92 -22.19 2.13 11.92
N PRO A 93 -22.85 1.33 11.06
CA PRO A 93 -22.14 0.38 10.22
C PRO A 93 -21.38 1.12 9.11
N PRO A 94 -20.25 0.56 8.62
CA PRO A 94 -19.56 1.11 7.47
C PRO A 94 -20.47 1.05 6.25
N LYS A 95 -20.61 2.18 5.56
CA LYS A 95 -21.44 2.32 4.39
C LYS A 95 -20.61 2.16 3.11
N PRO A 96 -21.05 1.38 2.11
CA PRO A 96 -20.40 1.34 0.80
C PRO A 96 -20.35 2.71 0.13
N GLU A 97 -21.32 3.58 0.41
CA GLU A 97 -21.42 4.93 -0.17
C GLU A 97 -20.44 5.93 0.46
N ALA A 98 -19.68 5.54 1.48
CA ALA A 98 -18.72 6.42 2.14
C ALA A 98 -17.62 6.87 1.17
N LEU A 99 -17.42 8.19 1.03
CA LEU A 99 -16.31 8.75 0.27
C LEU A 99 -15.00 8.49 1.01
N ARG A 100 -14.19 7.58 0.47
CA ARG A 100 -12.87 7.24 1.03
C ARG A 100 -11.71 7.57 0.12
N GLY A 101 -12.01 7.99 -1.11
CA GLY A 101 -11.00 8.50 -2.02
C GLY A 101 -10.55 9.89 -1.59
N GLU A 102 -9.29 10.21 -1.88
CA GLU A 102 -8.71 11.53 -1.66
C GLU A 102 -8.27 12.13 -2.99
N LYS A 103 -8.58 13.42 -3.18
CA LYS A 103 -8.18 14.17 -4.37
C LYS A 103 -6.79 14.79 -4.15
N VAL A 104 -5.97 14.76 -5.20
CA VAL A 104 -4.66 15.42 -5.22
C VAL A 104 -4.53 16.25 -6.49
N ASN A 105 -3.98 17.44 -6.36
CA ASN A 105 -3.78 18.35 -7.48
C ASN A 105 -2.78 17.75 -8.49
N ARG A 106 -3.01 17.96 -9.79
CA ARG A 106 -2.10 17.43 -10.84
C ARG A 106 -0.67 17.95 -10.68
N LYS A 107 -0.50 19.25 -10.38
CA LYS A 107 0.82 19.88 -10.16
C LYS A 107 1.51 19.32 -8.91
N GLU A 108 0.76 19.17 -7.82
CA GLU A 108 1.26 18.60 -6.58
C GLU A 108 1.73 17.15 -6.77
N ARG A 109 0.93 16.33 -7.45
CA ARG A 109 1.30 14.95 -7.78
C ARG A 109 2.57 14.87 -8.61
N ARG A 110 2.71 15.74 -9.63
CA ARG A 110 3.93 15.81 -10.45
C ARG A 110 5.15 16.19 -9.61
N LYS A 111 5.02 17.18 -8.72
CA LYS A 111 6.10 17.59 -7.83
C LYS A 111 6.48 16.50 -6.82
N ALA A 112 5.50 15.77 -6.29
CA ALA A 112 5.75 14.63 -5.39
C ALA A 112 6.53 13.50 -6.10
N ILE A 113 6.20 13.21 -7.37
CA ILE A 113 6.93 12.21 -8.18
C ILE A 113 8.36 12.68 -8.44
N ALA A 114 8.54 13.94 -8.87
CA ALA A 114 9.88 14.50 -9.10
C ALA A 114 10.75 14.45 -7.84
N SER A 115 10.19 14.85 -6.69
CA SER A 115 10.87 14.80 -5.40
C SER A 115 11.22 13.37 -4.95
N ALA A 116 10.36 12.40 -5.25
CA ALA A 116 10.64 10.99 -4.98
C ALA A 116 11.75 10.42 -5.88
N ILE A 117 11.84 10.87 -7.13
CA ILE A 117 12.93 10.51 -8.06
C ILE A 117 14.24 11.16 -7.59
N ALA A 118 14.23 12.43 -7.20
CA ALA A 118 15.43 13.09 -6.65
C ALA A 118 15.97 12.36 -5.41
N ALA A 119 15.08 11.83 -4.56
CA ALA A 119 15.48 11.06 -3.38
C ALA A 119 16.29 9.79 -3.71
N THR A 120 16.19 9.23 -4.92
CA THR A 120 16.96 8.03 -5.28
C THR A 120 18.43 8.31 -5.58
N CYS A 121 18.82 9.58 -5.79
CA CYS A 121 20.22 9.98 -5.94
C CYS A 121 20.98 10.04 -4.61
N SER A 122 20.27 10.13 -3.48
CA SER A 122 20.91 10.22 -2.16
C SER A 122 21.15 8.83 -1.59
N GLU A 123 22.43 8.44 -1.49
CA GLU A 123 22.86 7.17 -0.91
C GLU A 123 22.34 7.02 0.53
N GLU A 124 22.46 8.05 1.36
CA GLU A 124 21.96 8.06 2.74
C GLU A 124 20.47 7.73 2.84
N LEU A 125 19.62 8.33 1.98
CA LEU A 125 18.19 8.08 2.00
C LEU A 125 17.84 6.65 1.56
N VAL A 126 18.59 6.11 0.61
CA VAL A 126 18.38 4.77 0.04
C VAL A 126 18.84 3.70 1.04
N GLU A 127 20.00 3.88 1.67
CA GLU A 127 20.48 3.03 2.76
C GLU A 127 19.53 3.05 3.96
N ARG A 128 19.08 4.24 4.39
CA ARG A 128 18.13 4.38 5.51
C ARG A 128 16.78 3.70 5.25
N ARG A 129 16.38 3.59 3.98
CA ARG A 129 15.19 2.81 3.59
C ARG A 129 15.40 1.29 3.75
N GLY A 130 16.65 0.84 3.78
CA GLY A 130 17.06 -0.55 3.97
C GLY A 130 17.60 -1.22 2.71
N HIS A 131 17.93 -0.45 1.66
CA HIS A 131 18.56 -0.98 0.45
C HIS A 131 20.00 -1.44 0.71
N ARG A 132 20.45 -2.46 -0.03
CA ARG A 132 21.81 -3.02 0.05
C ARG A 132 22.36 -3.00 -1.35
N PHE A 133 23.27 -2.08 -1.61
CA PHE A 133 23.89 -1.88 -2.91
C PHE A 133 25.34 -1.50 -2.70
N ALA A 134 26.18 -1.76 -3.69
CA ALA A 134 27.54 -1.25 -3.74
C ALA A 134 27.72 -0.45 -5.03
N GLY A 135 28.18 0.80 -4.91
CA GLY A 135 28.43 1.69 -6.04
C GLY A 135 27.60 2.98 -6.00
N SER A 136 27.76 3.79 -7.05
CA SER A 136 27.12 5.10 -7.19
C SER A 136 25.67 5.00 -7.65
N LEU A 137 24.79 5.81 -7.07
CA LEU A 137 23.40 5.97 -7.49
C LEU A 137 23.18 7.23 -8.34
N PRO A 138 22.18 7.24 -9.24
CA PRO A 138 21.34 6.13 -9.68
C PRO A 138 22.10 5.19 -10.65
N ILE A 139 21.73 3.92 -10.68
CA ILE A 139 22.31 2.95 -11.61
C ILE A 139 21.57 3.07 -12.95
N VAL A 140 22.33 3.28 -14.04
CA VAL A 140 21.80 3.39 -15.41
C VAL A 140 22.42 2.28 -16.26
N VAL A 141 21.60 1.61 -17.06
CA VAL A 141 22.01 0.48 -17.92
C VAL A 141 21.66 0.82 -19.37
N VAL A 142 22.38 0.23 -20.32
CA VAL A 142 22.09 0.34 -21.76
C VAL A 142 20.70 -0.21 -22.14
N ASP A 143 20.13 0.34 -23.21
CA ASP A 143 18.79 0.00 -23.72
C ASP A 143 18.67 -1.47 -24.17
N GLU A 144 19.80 -2.11 -24.51
CA GLU A 144 19.87 -3.53 -24.87
C GLU A 144 19.31 -4.46 -23.78
N LEU A 145 19.22 -3.99 -22.53
CA LEU A 145 18.52 -4.67 -21.44
C LEU A 145 17.09 -5.08 -21.81
N GLU A 146 16.38 -4.25 -22.60
CA GLU A 146 14.99 -4.51 -23.01
C GLU A 146 14.86 -5.73 -23.93
N SER A 147 15.94 -6.11 -24.60
CA SER A 147 15.97 -7.27 -25.52
C SER A 147 16.15 -8.61 -24.82
N LEU A 148 16.54 -8.62 -23.53
CA LEU A 148 16.74 -9.85 -22.77
C LEU A 148 15.42 -10.57 -22.51
N THR A 149 15.33 -11.83 -22.94
CA THR A 149 14.11 -12.65 -22.77
C THR A 149 14.20 -13.60 -21.58
N ARG A 150 15.40 -14.03 -21.19
CA ARG A 150 15.61 -15.03 -20.14
C ARG A 150 15.89 -14.37 -18.80
N THR A 151 15.27 -14.90 -17.75
CA THR A 151 15.47 -14.40 -16.38
C THR A 151 16.86 -14.72 -15.83
N SER A 152 17.51 -15.79 -16.32
CA SER A 152 18.92 -16.11 -15.99
C SER A 152 19.83 -14.93 -16.32
N ASP A 153 19.69 -14.40 -17.52
CA ASP A 153 20.59 -13.38 -18.07
C ASP A 153 20.45 -12.06 -17.29
N VAL A 154 19.23 -11.74 -16.85
CA VAL A 154 18.94 -10.60 -15.96
C VAL A 154 19.54 -10.79 -14.57
N LEU A 155 19.56 -12.03 -14.06
CA LEU A 155 20.14 -12.34 -12.75
C LEU A 155 21.67 -12.23 -12.79
N ASP A 156 22.30 -12.68 -13.87
CA ASP A 156 23.73 -12.55 -14.11
C ASP A 156 24.14 -11.08 -14.20
N LEU A 157 23.33 -10.26 -14.89
CA LEU A 157 23.54 -8.82 -14.92
C LEU A 157 23.44 -8.17 -13.54
N ALA A 158 22.44 -8.55 -12.73
CA ALA A 158 22.28 -8.01 -11.39
C ALA A 158 23.45 -8.36 -10.46
N MET A 159 24.11 -9.51 -10.68
CA MET A 159 25.38 -9.86 -10.01
C MET A 159 26.51 -8.93 -10.44
N LYS A 160 26.67 -8.71 -11.74
CA LYS A 160 27.74 -7.86 -12.31
C LYS A 160 27.62 -6.39 -11.87
N ILE A 161 26.40 -5.87 -11.71
CA ILE A 161 26.14 -4.48 -11.28
C ILE A 161 26.09 -4.36 -9.73
N ASN A 162 26.44 -5.40 -8.98
CA ASN A 162 26.45 -5.40 -7.50
C ASN A 162 25.09 -5.06 -6.84
N VAL A 163 23.96 -5.39 -7.49
CA VAL A 163 22.60 -5.23 -6.94
C VAL A 163 22.05 -6.56 -6.42
N HIS A 164 22.78 -7.64 -6.60
CA HIS A 164 22.37 -8.99 -6.19
C HIS A 164 22.02 -9.10 -4.70
N ASP A 165 22.74 -8.37 -3.82
CA ASP A 165 22.45 -8.36 -2.39
C ASP A 165 21.07 -7.77 -2.04
N ASP A 166 20.62 -6.77 -2.79
CA ASP A 166 19.27 -6.19 -2.64
C ASP A 166 18.19 -7.22 -3.01
N LEU A 167 18.43 -8.00 -4.07
CA LEU A 167 17.55 -9.07 -4.53
C LEU A 167 17.48 -10.20 -3.50
N MET A 168 18.62 -10.60 -2.94
CA MET A 168 18.68 -11.61 -1.89
C MET A 168 18.01 -11.14 -0.60
N ARG A 169 18.15 -9.86 -0.22
CA ARG A 169 17.37 -9.26 0.87
C ARG A 169 15.87 -9.36 0.59
N ALA A 170 15.41 -9.01 -0.62
CA ALA A 170 13.99 -9.05 -0.97
C ALA A 170 13.42 -10.48 -0.98
N LYS A 171 14.21 -11.47 -1.44
CA LYS A 171 13.85 -12.90 -1.42
C LYS A 171 13.73 -13.42 0.01
N ASN A 172 14.74 -13.15 0.84
CA ASN A 172 14.81 -13.61 2.23
C ASN A 172 13.85 -12.84 3.16
N GLY A 173 13.47 -11.62 2.79
CA GLY A 173 12.52 -10.78 3.51
C GLY A 173 11.07 -11.29 3.48
N LYS A 174 10.76 -12.30 2.66
CA LYS A 174 9.41 -12.87 2.55
C LYS A 174 8.99 -13.58 3.83
N LYS A 175 8.12 -12.94 4.61
CA LYS A 175 7.55 -13.47 5.87
C LYS A 175 6.04 -13.63 5.76
N VAL A 176 5.47 -14.52 6.59
CA VAL A 176 4.00 -14.63 6.70
C VAL A 176 3.47 -13.41 7.46
N ARG A 177 2.43 -12.77 6.91
CA ARG A 177 1.80 -11.60 7.50
C ARG A 177 1.14 -11.97 8.83
N ALA A 178 1.43 -11.19 9.87
CA ALA A 178 0.76 -11.31 11.17
C ALA A 178 -0.72 -10.92 11.09
N GLY A 179 -1.54 -11.53 11.95
CA GLY A 179 -2.98 -11.23 12.09
C GLY A 179 -3.87 -11.84 11.01
N LYS A 180 -5.15 -11.40 10.97
CA LYS A 180 -6.20 -11.98 10.11
C LYS A 180 -6.04 -11.66 8.62
N GLY A 181 -5.17 -10.71 8.25
CA GLY A 181 -4.92 -10.35 6.86
C GLY A 181 -4.39 -11.51 6.02
N LYS A 182 -3.70 -12.48 6.66
CA LYS A 182 -3.19 -13.68 5.98
C LYS A 182 -4.28 -14.55 5.36
N MET A 183 -5.47 -14.57 5.97
CA MET A 183 -6.65 -15.29 5.48
C MET A 183 -7.41 -14.54 4.37
N ARG A 184 -7.10 -13.26 4.15
CA ARG A 184 -7.80 -12.38 3.20
C ARG A 184 -7.01 -12.17 1.90
N GLY A 185 -6.34 -13.21 1.41
CA GLY A 185 -5.51 -13.17 0.20
C GLY A 185 -4.18 -12.40 0.34
N ARG A 186 -3.79 -11.97 1.54
CA ARG A 186 -2.56 -11.19 1.80
C ARG A 186 -1.59 -11.95 2.71
N ARG A 187 -1.35 -13.23 2.39
CA ARG A 187 -0.60 -14.17 3.25
C ARG A 187 0.86 -13.77 3.47
N TYR A 188 1.55 -13.31 2.44
CA TYR A 188 2.96 -12.96 2.53
C TYR A 188 3.16 -11.44 2.59
N LYS A 189 4.16 -11.00 3.35
CA LYS A 189 4.74 -9.66 3.31
C LYS A 189 6.18 -9.83 2.84
N ARG A 190 6.61 -9.01 1.90
CA ARG A 190 8.01 -8.86 1.49
C ARG A 190 8.51 -7.54 2.07
#